data_AF-A0A5B0X2E8-F1
#
_entry.id   AF-A0A5B0X2E8-F1
#
_cell.length_a   1.000
_cell.length_b   1.000
_cell.length_c   1.000
_cell.angle_alpha   90.00
_cell.angle_beta   90.00
_cell.angle_gamma   90.00
#
_symmetry.space_group_name_H-M   'P 1'
#
loop_
_entity.id
_entity.type
_entity.pdbx_description
1 polymer ?
#
loop_
_entity_poly.entity_id
_entity_poly.type
_entity_poly.pdbx_seq_one_letter_code
_entity_poly.pdbx_strand_id
1 'polypeptide(L)'
;MKRHLWLPSFLIIGSFVTPVAFADADAEREALARITHELNALEPLIKQAEVNADQDSRVRFRYDWLRQDLKQIRDGIQSHIDAPRAQPRAFPPLRGDYRR
;
A
#
# COMPACT_ATOMS: atom_id res chain seq x y z
N MET A 1 -7.13 -68.62 9.57
CA MET A 1 -7.77 -67.77 10.60
C MET A 1 -7.14 -66.37 10.47
N LYS A 2 -7.87 -65.38 9.94
CA LYS A 2 -8.42 -64.24 10.72
C LYS A 2 -7.29 -63.48 11.46
N ARG A 3 -6.90 -62.24 11.20
CA ARG A 3 -7.68 -61.02 10.86
C ARG A 3 -6.69 -59.85 10.63
N HIS A 4 -6.88 -59.10 9.55
CA HIS A 4 -7.30 -57.69 9.53
C HIS A 4 -6.23 -56.60 9.81
N LEU A 5 -5.88 -55.94 8.71
CA LEU A 5 -5.96 -54.48 8.51
C LEU A 5 -5.11 -53.52 9.37
N TRP A 6 -4.17 -52.88 8.66
CA TRP A 6 -4.12 -51.43 8.42
C TRP A 6 -4.19 -50.52 9.66
N LEU A 7 -3.05 -49.96 10.06
CA LEU A 7 -3.03 -48.66 10.73
C LEU A 7 -2.31 -47.65 9.84
N PRO A 8 -2.99 -46.54 9.45
CA PRO A 8 -2.45 -45.56 8.54
C PRO A 8 -1.45 -44.65 9.26
N SER A 9 -0.31 -44.39 8.60
CA SER A 9 0.58 -43.28 8.95
C SER A 9 -0.21 -41.97 8.85
N PHE A 10 -0.60 -41.41 9.99
CA PHE A 10 -1.29 -40.13 10.06
C PHE A 10 -0.26 -39.00 9.88
N LEU A 11 0.03 -38.67 8.62
CA LEU A 11 0.85 -37.51 8.27
C LEU A 11 -0.06 -36.28 8.34
N ILE A 12 -0.14 -35.65 9.52
CA ILE A 12 -0.82 -34.36 9.68
C ILE A 12 0.08 -33.29 9.07
N ILE A 13 -0.12 -33.00 7.78
CA ILE A 13 0.34 -31.75 7.18
C ILE A 13 -0.61 -30.67 7.69
N GLY A 14 -0.21 -30.01 8.77
CA GLY A 14 -0.89 -28.81 9.24
C GLY A 14 -0.79 -27.73 8.17
N SER A 15 -1.90 -27.47 7.49
CA SER A 15 -2.04 -26.40 6.52
C SER A 15 -1.80 -25.06 7.22
N PHE A 16 -0.66 -24.43 6.94
CA PHE A 16 -0.39 -23.05 7.32
C PHE A 16 -1.42 -22.15 6.63
N VAL A 17 -2.33 -21.55 7.39
CA VAL A 17 -3.15 -20.44 6.88
C VAL A 17 -2.22 -19.23 6.76
N THR A 18 -1.81 -18.90 5.55
CA THR A 18 -0.86 -17.83 5.26
C THR A 18 -1.53 -16.45 5.34
N PRO A 19 -1.01 -15.49 6.13
CA PRO A 19 -1.48 -14.10 6.16
C PRO A 19 -0.97 -13.22 4.99
N VAL A 20 -0.53 -13.84 3.88
CA VAL A 20 0.14 -13.15 2.75
C VAL A 20 -0.71 -12.00 2.18
N ALA A 21 -2.02 -12.20 2.03
CA ALA A 21 -2.91 -11.18 1.47
C ALA A 21 -2.98 -9.88 2.28
N PHE A 22 -2.81 -9.93 3.61
CA PHE A 22 -2.79 -8.74 4.46
C PHE A 22 -1.44 -8.02 4.41
N ALA A 23 -0.34 -8.76 4.34
CA ALA A 23 1.00 -8.19 4.21
C ALA A 23 1.17 -7.47 2.86
N ASP A 24 0.62 -8.03 1.78
CA ASP A 24 0.64 -7.42 0.46
C ASP A 24 -0.16 -6.11 0.43
N ALA A 25 -1.35 -6.09 1.06
CA ALA A 25 -2.19 -4.88 1.12
C ALA A 25 -1.58 -3.75 1.97
N ASP A 26 -0.89 -4.08 3.05
CA ASP A 26 -0.18 -3.08 3.86
C ASP A 26 1.09 -2.58 3.14
N ALA A 27 1.81 -3.45 2.41
CA ALA A 27 2.94 -3.06 1.57
C ALA A 27 2.52 -2.16 0.40
N GLU A 28 1.40 -2.46 -0.27
CA GLU A 28 0.80 -1.61 -1.29
C GLU A 28 0.49 -0.22 -0.73
N ARG A 29 -0.17 -0.15 0.45
CA ARG A 29 -0.49 1.12 1.10
C ARG A 29 0.75 1.94 1.45
N GLU A 30 1.82 1.30 1.92
CA GLU A 30 3.08 1.98 2.19
C GLU A 30 3.69 2.56 0.90
N ALA A 31 3.69 1.78 -0.18
CA ALA A 31 4.19 2.23 -1.48
C ALA A 31 3.37 3.42 -2.02
N LEU A 32 2.03 3.36 -1.92
CA LEU A 32 1.14 4.43 -2.34
C LEU A 32 1.28 5.70 -1.48
N ALA A 33 1.49 5.55 -0.17
CA ALA A 33 1.79 6.67 0.71
C ALA A 33 3.13 7.33 0.34
N ARG A 34 4.15 6.52 0.00
CA ARG A 34 5.44 7.02 -0.48
C ARG A 34 5.29 7.76 -1.80
N ILE A 35 4.53 7.23 -2.76
CA ILE A 35 4.24 7.92 -4.03
C ILE A 35 3.61 9.30 -3.75
N THR A 36 2.61 9.36 -2.87
CA THR A 36 1.97 10.63 -2.51
C THR A 36 2.96 11.62 -1.88
N HIS A 37 3.87 11.13 -1.04
CA HIS A 37 4.94 11.95 -0.46
C HIS A 37 5.89 12.52 -1.53
N GLU A 38 6.36 11.68 -2.46
CA GLU A 38 7.23 12.11 -3.55
C GLU A 38 6.53 13.14 -4.47
N LEU A 39 5.24 12.92 -4.80
CA LEU A 39 4.46 13.89 -5.58
C LEU A 39 4.32 15.25 -4.88
N ASN A 40 4.26 15.28 -3.55
CA ASN A 40 4.26 16.53 -2.78
C ASN A 40 5.64 17.20 -2.78
N ALA A 41 6.72 16.42 -2.78
CA ALA A 41 8.08 16.92 -2.85
C ALA A 41 8.40 17.60 -4.20
N LEU A 42 7.58 17.39 -5.24
CA LEU A 42 7.73 18.07 -6.53
C LEU A 42 7.32 19.55 -6.52
N GLU A 43 6.46 19.98 -5.59
CA GLU A 43 5.94 21.36 -5.58
C GLU A 43 7.04 22.45 -5.59
N PRO A 44 8.10 22.40 -4.76
CA PRO A 44 9.18 23.38 -4.84
C PRO A 44 9.92 23.37 -6.18
N LEU A 45 10.08 22.20 -6.82
CA LEU A 45 10.72 22.08 -8.14
C LEU A 45 9.86 22.71 -9.24
N ILE A 46 8.54 22.49 -9.18
CA ILE A 46 7.56 23.11 -10.10
C ILE A 46 7.60 24.63 -9.95
N LYS A 47 7.60 25.13 -8.72
CA LYS A 47 7.70 26.58 -8.45
C LYS A 47 9.01 27.17 -8.99
N GLN A 48 10.13 26.49 -8.78
CA GLN A 48 11.42 26.94 -9.30
C GLN A 48 11.45 26.95 -10.84
N ALA A 49 10.90 25.92 -11.47
CA ALA A 49 10.78 25.85 -12.92
C ALA A 49 9.88 26.97 -13.48
N GLU A 50 8.77 27.27 -12.82
CA GLU A 50 7.86 28.37 -13.20
C GLU A 50 8.52 29.75 -13.09
N VAL A 51 9.28 29.99 -12.03
CA VAL A 51 10.05 31.24 -11.86
C VAL A 51 11.12 31.40 -12.93
N ASN A 52 11.76 30.31 -13.35
CA ASN A 52 12.81 30.30 -14.36
C ASN A 52 12.28 30.24 -15.80
N ALA A 53 10.96 30.15 -15.99
CA ALA A 53 10.37 30.02 -17.31
C ALA A 53 10.52 31.31 -18.13
N ASP A 54 10.86 31.18 -19.41
CA ASP A 54 10.88 32.29 -20.34
C ASP A 54 9.45 32.81 -20.59
N GLN A 55 9.19 34.04 -20.13
CA GLN A 55 7.89 34.67 -20.26
C GLN A 55 7.60 35.10 -21.71
N ASP A 56 8.63 35.32 -22.53
CA ASP A 56 8.49 35.82 -23.90
C ASP A 56 8.36 34.68 -24.93
N SER A 57 8.43 33.42 -24.48
CA SER A 57 8.19 32.26 -25.33
C SER A 57 6.76 32.25 -25.90
N ARG A 58 6.66 31.98 -27.21
CA ARG A 58 5.37 31.81 -27.92
C ARG A 58 4.55 30.63 -27.41
N VAL A 59 5.22 29.62 -26.85
CA VAL A 59 4.58 28.44 -26.25
C VAL A 59 4.98 28.40 -24.79
N ARG A 60 3.99 28.56 -23.91
CA ARG A 60 4.17 28.54 -22.46
C ARG A 60 3.77 27.19 -21.88
N PHE A 61 4.61 26.66 -21.00
CA PHE A 61 4.25 25.47 -20.22
C PHE A 61 3.14 25.82 -19.22
N ARG A 62 2.14 24.94 -19.10
CA ARG A 62 0.95 25.15 -18.26
C ARG A 62 1.17 24.56 -16.87
N TYR A 63 1.87 25.31 -16.02
CA TYR A 63 2.16 24.90 -14.64
C TYR A 63 0.88 24.75 -13.79
N ASP A 64 -0.17 25.48 -14.11
CA ASP A 64 -1.50 25.33 -13.51
C ASP A 64 -2.10 23.94 -13.80
N TRP A 65 -1.99 23.47 -15.04
CA TRP A 65 -2.47 22.14 -15.44
C TRP A 65 -1.66 21.04 -14.78
N LEU A 66 -0.33 21.15 -14.76
CA LEU A 66 0.53 20.19 -14.08
C LEU A 66 0.14 20.04 -12.59
N ARG A 67 -0.09 21.14 -11.89
CA ARG A 67 -0.53 21.11 -10.47
C ARG A 67 -1.89 20.45 -10.30
N GLN A 68 -2.82 20.73 -11.22
CA GLN A 68 -4.14 20.11 -11.22
C GLN A 68 -4.05 18.59 -11.42
N ASP A 69 -3.23 18.13 -12.35
CA ASP A 69 -3.03 16.71 -12.63
C ASP A 69 -2.39 16.00 -11.43
N LEU A 70 -1.34 16.58 -10.84
CA LEU A 70 -0.71 16.03 -9.64
C LEU A 70 -1.69 15.96 -8.46
N LYS A 71 -2.58 16.95 -8.33
CA LYS A 71 -3.66 16.91 -7.34
C LYS A 71 -4.62 15.75 -7.60
N GLN A 72 -5.07 15.58 -8.85
CA GLN A 72 -5.97 14.48 -9.20
C GLN A 72 -5.34 13.11 -8.93
N ILE A 73 -4.05 12.94 -9.23
CA ILE A 73 -3.33 11.69 -8.94
C ILE A 73 -3.31 11.42 -7.44
N ARG A 74 -2.94 12.41 -6.62
CA ARG A 74 -2.94 12.27 -5.15
C ARG A 74 -4.33 11.96 -4.61
N ASP A 75 -5.35 12.66 -5.10
CA ASP A 75 -6.74 12.45 -4.68
C ASP A 75 -7.20 11.03 -5.04
N GLY A 76 -6.83 10.52 -6.22
CA GLY A 76 -7.12 9.16 -6.65
C GLY A 76 -6.44 8.10 -5.77
N ILE A 77 -5.16 8.31 -5.43
CA ILE A 77 -4.42 7.43 -4.52
C ILE A 77 -5.06 7.44 -3.13
N GLN A 78 -5.38 8.62 -2.61
CA GLN A 78 -6.00 8.76 -1.29
C GLN A 78 -7.38 8.08 -1.26
N SER A 79 -8.18 8.27 -2.30
CA SER A 79 -9.48 7.61 -2.45
C SER A 79 -9.37 6.08 -2.46
N HIS A 80 -8.32 5.52 -3.07
CA HIS A 80 -8.05 4.08 -3.04
C HIS A 80 -7.64 3.59 -1.65
N ILE A 81 -6.77 4.33 -0.97
CA ILE A 81 -6.32 4.04 0.40
C ILE A 81 -7.49 4.07 1.41
N ASP A 82 -8.46 4.96 1.20
CA ASP A 82 -9.61 5.19 2.08
C ASP A 82 -10.80 4.25 1.78
N ALA A 83 -10.78 3.53 0.66
CA ALA A 83 -11.83 2.58 0.31
C ALA A 83 -12.00 1.52 1.44
N PRO A 84 -13.24 1.23 1.87
CA PRO A 84 -13.50 0.27 2.94
C PRO A 84 -12.88 -1.09 2.65
N ARG A 85 -12.02 -1.59 3.57
CA ARG A 85 -11.46 -2.94 3.44
C ARG A 85 -12.54 -4.00 3.63
N ALA A 86 -12.51 -5.02 2.78
CA ALA A 86 -13.37 -6.20 2.90
C ALA A 86 -12.89 -7.24 3.94
N GLN A 87 -11.92 -6.93 4.82
CA GLN A 87 -11.33 -7.95 5.70
C GLN A 87 -10.98 -7.49 7.14
N PRO A 88 -11.26 -8.33 8.16
CA PRO A 88 -11.04 -7.98 9.57
C PRO A 88 -9.56 -7.98 9.97
N ARG A 89 -9.16 -7.03 10.83
CA ARG A 89 -7.89 -7.15 11.59
C ARG A 89 -8.08 -8.15 12.72
N ALA A 90 -7.40 -9.30 12.64
CA ALA A 90 -7.28 -10.20 13.78
C ALA A 90 -5.94 -9.95 14.49
N PHE A 91 -6.02 -9.47 15.72
CA PHE A 91 -4.86 -9.33 16.61
C PHE A 91 -4.74 -10.58 17.49
N PRO A 92 -3.51 -11.09 17.73
CA PRO A 92 -3.32 -12.18 18.68
C PRO A 92 -3.59 -11.70 20.12
N PRO A 93 -4.07 -12.57 21.03
CA PRO A 93 -4.21 -12.20 22.44
C PRO A 93 -2.82 -11.89 23.03
N LEU A 94 -2.71 -10.71 23.66
CA LEU A 94 -1.50 -10.30 24.39
C LEU A 94 -1.27 -11.28 25.56
N ARG A 95 -0.05 -11.83 25.69
CA ARG A 95 0.29 -12.87 26.69
C ARG A 95 0.23 -12.42 28.14
N GLY A 96 0.09 -11.12 28.41
CA GLY A 96 -0.25 -10.60 29.74
C GLY A 96 0.84 -10.63 30.81
N ASP A 97 2.05 -11.12 30.53
CA ASP A 97 3.17 -11.05 31.48
C ASP A 97 4.45 -10.60 30.78
N TYR A 98 4.73 -9.30 30.87
CA TYR A 98 5.92 -8.65 30.32
C TYR A 98 6.89 -8.20 31.43
N ARG A 99 6.69 -8.63 32.68
CA ARG A 99 7.54 -8.26 33.81
C ARG A 99 7.68 -9.44 34.77
N ARG A 100 8.74 -10.22 34.54
CA ARG A 100 9.47 -10.90 35.62
C ARG A 100 10.78 -10.19 35.84
#